data_AF-A0A4Z0QD42-F1
#
_entry.id   AF-A0A4Z0QD42-F1
#
_cell.length_a   1.000
_cell.length_b   1.000
_cell.length_c   1.000
_cell.angle_alpha   90.00
_cell.angle_beta   90.00
_cell.angle_gamma   90.00
#
_symmetry.space_group_name_H-M   'P 1'
#
loop_
_entity.id
_entity.type
_entity.pdbx_description
1 polymer ?
#
loop_
_entity_poly.entity_id
_entity_poly.type
_entity_poly.pdbx_seq_one_letter_code
_entity_poly.pdbx_strand_id
1 'polypeptide(L)'
;MQTPTLLFLGDLGGGEIMLIMVVILIFFGANKIPELARGLGKGIREFKDASREIRSEFENADQPRANQGYQAPPVYPAAAPVAPTTDPTTPVHPNMPDAATAYTAPATTVAPPMDGGITPPVPTTEERPRLDQMTN
;
A
#
# COMPACT_ATOMS: atom_id res chain seq x y z
N MET A 1 19.03 49.38 2.32
CA MET A 1 17.60 49.09 2.06
C MET A 1 17.30 47.78 2.75
N GLN A 2 16.58 47.79 3.87
CA GLN A 2 16.09 46.55 4.49
C GLN A 2 14.99 46.02 3.58
N THR A 3 15.27 44.96 2.83
CA THR A 3 14.21 44.20 2.19
C THR A 3 13.44 43.49 3.31
N PRO A 4 12.14 43.75 3.52
CA PRO A 4 11.32 42.89 4.33
C PRO A 4 11.06 41.63 3.50
N THR A 5 12.12 40.85 3.27
CA THR A 5 12.05 39.44 2.94
C THR A 5 11.49 38.79 4.19
N LEU A 6 10.16 38.88 4.30
CA LEU A 6 9.29 37.87 4.81
C LEU A 6 10.02 36.95 5.78
N LEU A 7 10.03 37.32 7.06
CA LEU A 7 10.16 36.34 8.15
C LEU A 7 9.23 35.12 7.90
N PHE A 8 8.17 35.31 7.08
CA PHE A 8 7.27 34.32 6.52
C PHE A 8 7.81 33.28 5.51
N LEU A 9 9.00 33.46 4.91
CA LEU A 9 9.49 32.55 3.86
C LEU A 9 10.67 31.66 4.30
N GLY A 10 11.30 31.98 5.43
CA GLY A 10 12.46 31.23 5.96
C GLY A 10 12.13 30.30 7.13
N ASP A 11 11.06 30.57 7.87
CA ASP A 11 10.65 29.82 9.04
C ASP A 11 9.19 29.38 8.84
N LEU A 12 8.97 28.22 8.21
CA LEU A 12 7.66 27.55 8.16
C LEU A 12 7.28 26.99 9.55
N GLY A 13 7.52 27.78 10.59
CA GLY A 13 7.58 27.37 11.98
C GLY A 13 6.35 27.84 12.74
N GLY A 14 5.20 27.18 12.50
CA GLY A 14 4.00 27.29 13.33
C GLY A 14 3.22 28.60 13.26
N GLY A 15 3.88 29.77 13.21
CA GLY A 15 3.24 31.08 13.11
C GLY A 15 2.45 31.25 11.81
N GLU A 16 3.03 30.87 10.69
CA GLU A 16 2.43 30.89 9.35
C GLU A 16 1.24 29.94 9.26
N ILE A 17 1.38 28.73 9.81
CA ILE A 17 0.28 27.76 9.89
C ILE A 17 -0.87 28.33 10.72
N MET A 18 -0.57 28.99 11.83
CA MET A 18 -1.59 29.64 12.66
C MET A 18 -2.28 30.79 11.92
N LEU A 19 -1.54 31.62 11.17
CA LEU A 19 -2.10 32.70 10.34
C LEU A 19 -3.03 32.13 9.26
N ILE A 20 -2.60 31.10 8.52
CA ILE A 20 -3.40 30.44 7.49
C ILE A 20 -4.65 29.83 8.10
N MET A 21 -4.54 29.17 9.27
CA MET A 21 -5.68 28.65 10.01
C MET A 21 -6.67 29.75 10.36
N VAL A 22 -6.22 30.88 10.92
CA VAL A 22 -7.11 32.00 11.27
C VAL A 22 -7.85 32.53 10.03
N VAL A 23 -7.16 32.70 8.90
CA VAL A 23 -7.79 33.13 7.64
C VAL A 23 -8.87 32.14 7.23
N ILE A 24 -8.56 30.85 7.15
CA ILE A 24 -9.53 29.80 6.79
C ILE A 24 -10.71 29.78 7.77
N LEU A 25 -10.47 29.94 9.08
CA LEU A 25 -11.51 30.00 10.10
C LEU A 25 -12.43 31.21 9.95
N ILE A 26 -11.96 32.33 9.39
CA ILE A 26 -12.83 33.49 9.10
C ILE A 26 -13.70 33.22 7.87
N PHE A 27 -13.13 32.67 6.80
CA PHE A 27 -13.87 32.38 5.57
C PHE A 27 -14.88 31.24 5.73
N PHE A 28 -14.47 30.14 6.37
CA PHE A 28 -15.29 28.95 6.55
C PHE A 28 -16.03 28.94 7.89
N GLY A 29 -15.56 29.68 8.90
CA GLY A 29 -16.09 29.63 10.26
C GLY A 29 -15.45 28.53 11.11
N ALA A 30 -15.29 28.80 12.42
CA ALA A 30 -14.73 27.85 13.39
C ALA A 30 -15.51 26.53 13.51
N ASN A 31 -16.78 26.52 13.09
CA ASN A 31 -17.64 25.34 13.14
C ASN A 31 -17.51 24.41 11.93
N LYS A 32 -17.02 24.90 10.77
CA LYS A 32 -17.00 24.09 9.54
C LYS A 32 -15.85 23.11 9.46
N ILE A 33 -14.66 23.50 9.93
CA ILE A 33 -13.51 22.58 10.00
C ILE A 33 -13.81 21.32 10.83
N PRO A 34 -14.33 21.40 12.09
CA PRO A 34 -14.63 20.20 12.88
C PRO A 34 -15.81 19.40 12.31
N GLU A 35 -16.78 20.05 11.65
CA GLU A 35 -17.89 19.38 10.98
C GLU A 35 -17.39 18.54 9.79
N LEU A 36 -16.54 19.11 8.93
CA LEU A 36 -15.90 18.42 7.82
C LEU A 36 -14.98 17.30 8.30
N ALA A 37 -14.15 17.56 9.32
CA ALA A 37 -13.26 16.55 9.89
C ALA A 37 -14.03 15.35 10.48
N ARG A 38 -15.18 15.60 11.13
CA ARG A 38 -16.07 14.54 11.63
C ARG A 38 -16.67 13.71 10.50
N GLY A 39 -17.13 14.35 9.43
CA GLY A 39 -17.67 13.66 8.25
C GLY A 39 -16.61 12.80 7.56
N LEU A 40 -15.45 13.40 7.26
CA LEU A 40 -14.32 12.71 6.64
C LEU A 40 -13.79 11.56 7.52
N GLY A 41 -13.68 11.78 8.83
CA GLY A 41 -13.21 10.76 9.76
C GLY A 41 -14.12 9.53 9.84
N LYS A 42 -15.45 9.73 9.78
CA LYS A 42 -16.40 8.62 9.68
C LYS A 42 -16.25 7.87 8.37
N GLY A 43 -16.19 8.58 7.24
CA GLY A 43 -16.00 7.97 5.92
C GLY A 43 -14.70 7.16 5.81
N ILE A 44 -13.57 7.69 6.32
CA ILE A 44 -12.30 6.97 6.37
C ILE A 44 -12.39 5.72 7.24
N ARG A 45 -13.10 5.79 8.38
CA ARG A 45 -13.29 4.64 9.27
C ARG A 45 -14.11 3.55 8.59
N GLU A 46 -15.26 3.89 8.02
CA GLU A 46 -16.14 2.97 7.30
C GLU A 46 -15.43 2.33 6.10
N PHE A 47 -14.68 3.14 5.34
CA PHE A 47 -13.85 2.64 4.24
C PHE A 47 -12.79 1.64 4.72
N LYS A 48 -12.11 1.94 5.83
CA LYS A 48 -11.09 1.03 6.40
C LYS A 48 -11.71 -0.26 6.91
N ASP A 49 -12.87 -0.18 7.56
CA ASP A 49 -13.57 -1.34 8.12
C ASP A 49 -14.06 -2.27 6.99
N ALA A 50 -14.69 -1.71 5.95
CA ALA A 50 -15.07 -2.45 4.74
C ALA A 50 -13.86 -3.08 4.03
N SER A 51 -12.77 -2.33 3.89
CA SER A 51 -11.52 -2.85 3.31
C SER A 51 -10.94 -4.02 4.11
N ARG A 52 -11.10 -3.99 5.44
CA ARG A 52 -10.60 -5.05 6.34
C ARG A 52 -11.42 -6.32 6.20
N GLU A 53 -12.75 -6.21 6.14
CA GLU A 53 -13.67 -7.33 5.97
C GLU A 53 -13.35 -8.08 4.67
N ILE A 54 -13.25 -7.33 3.57
CA ILE A 54 -12.89 -7.85 2.25
C ILE A 54 -11.55 -8.59 2.30
N ARG A 55 -10.53 -7.99 2.93
CA ARG A 55 -9.21 -8.62 3.08
C ARG A 55 -9.27 -9.91 3.90
N SER A 56 -10.03 -9.92 5.01
CA SER A 56 -10.19 -11.12 5.82
C SER A 56 -10.95 -12.22 5.09
N GLU A 57 -11.92 -11.89 4.25
CA GLU A 57 -12.68 -12.88 3.47
C GLU A 57 -11.75 -13.62 2.48
N PHE A 58 -10.86 -12.88 1.81
CA PHE A 58 -9.84 -13.48 0.93
C PHE A 58 -8.81 -14.31 1.70
N GLU A 59 -8.33 -13.84 2.86
CA GLU A 59 -7.32 -14.56 3.66
C GLU A 59 -7.88 -15.81 4.37
N ASN A 60 -9.20 -15.87 4.59
CA ASN A 60 -9.89 -17.06 5.08
C ASN A 60 -10.31 -18.02 3.94
N ALA A 61 -10.50 -17.53 2.72
CA ALA A 61 -10.80 -18.37 1.55
C ALA A 61 -9.62 -19.25 1.13
N ASP A 62 -8.39 -18.78 1.36
CA ASP A 62 -7.15 -19.51 1.02
C ASP A 62 -6.59 -20.36 2.18
N GLN A 63 -7.22 -20.34 3.37
CA GLN A 63 -6.84 -21.24 4.47
C GLN A 63 -7.58 -22.59 4.35
N PRO A 64 -6.88 -23.72 4.11
CA PRO A 64 -7.45 -25.01 4.45
C PRO A 64 -7.70 -24.99 5.95
N ARG A 65 -8.89 -25.42 6.39
CA ARG A 65 -9.26 -25.55 7.81
C ARG A 65 -8.30 -26.48 8.54
N ALA A 66 -7.14 -25.98 8.95
CA ALA A 66 -6.11 -26.69 9.69
C ALA A 66 -6.22 -26.36 11.18
N ASN A 67 -7.45 -26.39 11.72
CA ASN A 67 -7.65 -26.41 13.17
C ASN A 67 -9.03 -26.99 13.51
N GLN A 68 -9.19 -28.29 13.29
CA GLN A 68 -10.13 -29.10 14.06
C GLN A 68 -9.31 -30.21 14.73
N GLY A 69 -8.99 -29.99 16.01
CA GLY A 69 -8.73 -31.05 16.98
C GLY A 69 -7.65 -32.07 16.64
N TYR A 70 -6.39 -31.67 16.53
CA TYR A 70 -5.31 -32.62 16.79
C TYR A 70 -5.19 -32.80 18.31
N GLN A 71 -5.94 -33.76 18.88
CA GLN A 71 -5.50 -34.41 20.12
C GLN A 71 -4.27 -35.24 19.77
N ALA A 72 -3.14 -34.92 20.39
CA ALA A 72 -1.92 -35.70 20.23
C ALA A 72 -2.18 -37.16 20.70
N PRO A 73 -1.78 -38.18 19.92
CA PRO A 73 -1.90 -39.57 20.33
C PRO A 73 -1.12 -39.83 21.64
N PRO A 74 -1.58 -40.75 22.49
CA PRO A 74 -0.94 -41.03 23.78
C PRO A 74 0.53 -41.41 23.58
N VAL A 75 1.40 -40.72 24.31
CA VAL A 75 2.85 -40.94 24.31
C VAL A 75 3.13 -42.29 24.99
N TYR A 76 3.59 -43.27 24.24
CA TYR A 76 4.06 -44.53 24.81
C TYR A 76 5.33 -44.26 25.66
N PRO A 77 5.51 -44.92 26.82
CA PRO A 77 6.68 -44.71 27.67
C PRO A 77 7.96 -45.08 26.90
N ALA A 78 8.98 -44.23 27.06
CA ALA A 78 10.30 -44.41 26.48
C ALA A 78 10.85 -45.82 26.77
N ALA A 79 11.07 -46.60 25.69
CA ALA A 79 12.00 -47.72 25.76
C ALA A 79 13.35 -47.17 26.24
N ALA A 80 13.89 -47.76 27.30
CA ALA A 80 15.12 -47.35 27.94
C ALA A 80 16.28 -47.18 26.93
N PRO A 81 17.20 -46.23 27.15
CA PRO A 81 18.32 -46.02 26.24
C PRO A 81 19.26 -47.22 26.28
N VAL A 82 19.29 -48.01 25.21
CA VAL A 82 20.41 -48.91 24.93
C VAL A 82 21.54 -48.05 24.39
N ALA A 83 22.57 -47.82 25.20
CA ALA A 83 23.75 -47.07 24.80
C ALA A 83 24.60 -47.89 23.81
N PRO A 84 25.06 -47.29 22.69
CA PRO A 84 26.23 -47.76 21.97
C PRO A 84 27.37 -46.75 22.12
N THR A 85 28.39 -47.25 22.81
CA THR A 85 29.82 -46.96 22.83
C THR A 85 30.37 -46.01 21.75
N THR A 86 31.21 -45.09 22.22
CA THR A 86 32.09 -44.17 21.49
C THR A 86 33.04 -44.86 20.52
N ASP A 87 33.19 -44.31 19.31
CA ASP A 87 34.40 -44.47 18.51
C ASP A 87 34.76 -43.14 17.82
N PRO A 88 35.92 -42.51 18.10
CA PRO A 88 36.37 -41.29 17.45
C PRO A 88 37.25 -41.64 16.26
N THR A 89 36.74 -41.47 15.03
CA THR A 89 37.61 -41.45 13.86
C THR A 89 37.20 -40.32 12.92
N THR A 90 37.93 -39.21 13.06
CA THR A 90 37.97 -38.07 12.14
C THR A 90 38.83 -38.42 10.93
N PRO A 91 38.35 -38.20 9.69
CA PRO A 91 39.21 -37.93 8.55
C PRO A 91 38.97 -36.51 8.01
N VAL A 92 39.96 -35.65 8.29
CA VAL A 92 40.57 -34.59 7.47
C VAL A 92 39.80 -34.08 6.24
N HIS A 93 39.38 -32.81 6.27
CA HIS A 93 38.84 -32.05 5.12
C HIS A 93 39.97 -31.29 4.38
N PRO A 94 40.20 -31.51 3.07
CA PRO A 94 41.17 -30.74 2.29
C PRO A 94 40.59 -29.46 1.67
N ASN A 95 41.40 -28.40 1.70
CA ASN A 95 41.27 -27.11 1.01
C ASN A 95 40.60 -27.14 -0.38
N MET A 96 39.76 -26.13 -0.66
CA MET A 96 39.62 -25.59 -2.01
C MET A 96 39.53 -24.04 -1.97
N PRO A 97 40.41 -23.31 -2.68
CA PRO A 97 40.42 -21.85 -2.71
C PRO A 97 39.58 -21.24 -3.85
N ASP A 98 39.17 -19.99 -3.61
CA ASP A 98 38.87 -18.86 -4.52
C ASP A 98 38.47 -19.12 -5.97
N ALA A 99 37.37 -18.51 -6.41
CA ALA A 99 37.46 -17.28 -7.20
C ALA A 99 36.09 -16.88 -7.76
N ALA A 100 35.74 -15.61 -7.53
CA ALA A 100 34.77 -14.89 -8.32
C ALA A 100 35.10 -14.97 -9.81
N THR A 101 34.11 -15.27 -10.65
CA THR A 101 34.15 -14.90 -12.06
C THR A 101 32.79 -14.36 -12.47
N ALA A 102 32.72 -13.02 -12.42
CA ALA A 102 31.96 -12.15 -13.32
C ALA A 102 30.73 -12.74 -14.02
N TYR A 103 29.54 -12.39 -13.51
CA TYR A 103 28.38 -12.26 -14.38
C TYR A 103 28.35 -10.84 -14.96
N THR A 104 28.76 -10.73 -16.22
CA THR A 104 28.71 -9.52 -17.04
C THR A 104 27.59 -9.65 -18.08
N ALA A 105 26.51 -8.85 -17.91
CA ALA A 105 25.59 -8.28 -18.93
C ALA A 105 24.76 -9.29 -19.80
N PRO A 106 23.62 -8.91 -20.48
CA PRO A 106 23.38 -7.64 -21.15
C PRO A 106 21.96 -7.01 -21.12
N ALA A 107 21.96 -5.69 -21.37
CA ALA A 107 21.04 -4.91 -22.19
C ALA A 107 19.54 -4.84 -21.87
N THR A 108 19.17 -3.67 -21.36
CA THR A 108 17.88 -2.99 -21.50
C THR A 108 17.26 -3.20 -22.88
N THR A 109 16.09 -3.83 -22.93
CA THR A 109 15.20 -3.83 -24.09
C THR A 109 14.72 -2.40 -24.36
N VAL A 110 15.16 -1.87 -25.48
CA VAL A 110 14.66 -0.64 -26.10
C VAL A 110 13.19 -0.83 -26.45
N ALA A 111 12.30 0.01 -25.89
CA ALA A 111 10.91 0.09 -26.31
C ALA A 111 10.81 0.69 -27.73
N PRO A 112 9.92 0.22 -28.61
CA PRO A 112 9.70 0.82 -29.93
C PRO A 112 9.02 2.20 -29.82
N PRO A 113 9.24 3.12 -30.78
CA PRO A 113 8.52 4.39 -30.81
C PRO A 113 7.04 4.14 -31.14
N MET A 114 6.15 4.44 -30.19
CA MET A 114 4.71 4.57 -30.45
C MET A 114 4.48 5.87 -31.22
N ASP A 115 4.59 5.78 -32.55
CA ASP A 115 4.08 6.79 -33.49
C ASP A 115 2.72 6.29 -34.00
N GLY A 116 1.67 7.09 -33.85
CA GLY A 116 0.31 6.69 -34.18
C GLY A 116 -0.75 7.49 -33.44
N GLY A 117 -0.89 8.76 -33.81
CA GLY A 117 -2.03 9.56 -33.43
C GLY A 117 -3.33 8.87 -33.85
N ILE A 118 -4.16 8.53 -32.88
CA ILE A 118 -5.57 8.24 -33.07
C ILE A 118 -6.30 8.96 -31.93
N THR A 119 -6.52 10.25 -32.12
CA THR A 119 -7.53 10.97 -31.35
C THR A 119 -8.86 10.25 -31.56
N PRO A 120 -9.59 9.84 -30.51
CA PRO A 120 -10.93 9.32 -30.68
C PRO A 120 -11.83 10.44 -31.27
N PRO A 121 -12.73 10.14 -32.22
CA PRO A 121 -13.69 11.11 -32.68
C PRO A 121 -14.61 11.51 -31.51
N VAL A 122 -14.70 12.81 -31.25
CA VAL A 122 -15.69 13.40 -30.35
C VAL A 122 -17.08 13.01 -30.87
N PRO A 123 -17.95 12.36 -30.08
CA PRO A 123 -19.34 12.22 -30.46
C PRO A 123 -20.00 13.61 -30.36
N THR A 124 -20.13 14.28 -31.50
CA THR A 124 -21.06 15.41 -31.68
C THR A 124 -22.46 14.84 -31.49
N THR A 125 -22.94 14.82 -30.25
CA THR A 125 -24.37 14.56 -30.01
C THR A 125 -25.11 15.84 -30.33
N GLU A 126 -25.58 15.85 -31.57
CA GLU A 126 -26.72 16.59 -32.09
C GLU A 126 -27.71 17.04 -31.01
N GLU A 127 -28.12 18.29 -31.22
CA GLU A 127 -29.30 18.94 -30.68
C GLU A 127 -30.40 17.97 -30.25
N ARG A 128 -30.91 18.13 -29.03
CA ARG A 128 -32.30 17.78 -28.74
C ARG A 128 -33.13 19.07 -28.81
N PRO A 129 -33.66 19.48 -29.98
CA PRO A 129 -34.67 20.52 -30.01
C PRO A 129 -36.01 19.87 -29.63
N ARG A 130 -36.31 20.01 -28.34
CA ARG A 130 -37.62 20.20 -27.71
C ARG A 130 -38.79 19.30 -28.15
N LEU A 131 -39.32 18.64 -27.13
CA LEU A 131 -40.57 17.87 -27.05
C LEU A 131 -41.85 18.72 -27.28
N ASP A 132 -41.75 19.89 -27.93
CA ASP A 132 -42.82 20.89 -28.00
C ASP A 132 -43.66 20.80 -29.30
N GLN A 133 -43.40 19.83 -30.18
CA GLN A 133 -44.13 19.66 -31.45
C GLN A 133 -45.13 18.49 -31.49
N MET A 134 -45.59 18.01 -30.33
CA MET A 134 -46.73 17.07 -30.27
C MET A 134 -47.97 17.76 -29.67
N THR A 135 -48.57 18.66 -30.44
CA THR A 135 -50.00 19.01 -30.37
C THR A 135 -50.32 19.97 -31.52
N ASN A 136 -50.99 19.45 -32.55
CA ASN A 136 -52.23 20.02 -33.10
C ASN A 136 -52.84 19.03 -34.10
#